data_AF-A0A1J3JIY9-F1
#
_entry.id   AF-A0A1J3JIY9-F1
#
_cell.length_a   1.000
_cell.length_b   1.000
_cell.length_c   1.000
_cell.angle_alpha   90.00
_cell.angle_beta   90.00
_cell.angle_gamma   90.00
#
_symmetry.space_group_name_H-M   'P 1'
#
loop_
_entity.id
_entity.type
_entity.pdbx_description
1 polymer ?
#
loop_
_entity_poly.entity_id
_entity_poly.type
_entity_poly.pdbx_seq_one_letter_code
_entity_poly.pdbx_strand_id
1 'polypeptide(L)'
;HFQVNDVFKGNDQCRFAVPELIDLLNATDLNNNAFIDVLEVLSLVAKAKYGANLSHNPFSAFTEAPSSLDSLVRCVAEGHPMVQDKAVEILSRFCKTQFV
;
A
#
# COMPACT_ATOMS: atom_id res chain seq x y z
N HIS A 1 -7.23 6.15 -11.93
CA HIS A 1 -5.80 6.57 -11.90
C HIS A 1 -5.79 8.08 -11.69
N PHE A 2 -5.15 8.56 -10.62
CA PHE A 2 -4.97 9.98 -10.31
C PHE A 2 -3.46 10.30 -10.23
N GLN A 3 -3.06 11.58 -10.32
CA GLN A 3 -1.65 11.93 -10.06
C GLN A 3 -1.43 11.97 -8.56
N VAL A 4 -0.33 11.40 -8.07
CA VAL A 4 -0.07 11.39 -6.61
C VAL A 4 -0.04 12.82 -6.05
N ASN A 5 0.39 13.80 -6.86
CA ASN A 5 0.44 15.23 -6.52
C ASN A 5 -0.95 15.87 -6.33
N ASP A 6 -2.03 15.21 -6.81
CA ASP A 6 -3.40 15.64 -6.56
C ASP A 6 -3.82 15.40 -5.10
N VAL A 7 -3.15 14.45 -4.42
CA VAL A 7 -3.47 13.99 -3.06
C VAL A 7 -2.36 14.34 -2.06
N PHE A 8 -1.11 14.03 -2.39
CA PHE A 8 0.06 14.35 -1.57
C PHE A 8 0.71 15.62 -2.11
N LYS A 9 0.62 16.72 -1.35
CA LYS A 9 1.12 18.03 -1.78
C LYS A 9 2.63 18.22 -1.55
N GLY A 10 3.28 17.27 -0.87
CA GLY A 10 4.71 17.30 -0.59
C GLY A 10 5.36 15.91 -0.66
N ASN A 11 6.66 15.87 -0.95
CA ASN A 11 7.43 14.61 -1.08
C ASN A 11 7.42 13.77 0.21
N ASP A 12 7.44 14.40 1.38
CA ASP A 12 7.43 13.70 2.68
C ASP A 12 6.09 13.01 2.94
N GLN A 13 4.97 13.64 2.55
CA GLN A 13 3.63 13.03 2.68
C GLN A 13 3.52 11.77 1.82
N CYS A 14 4.12 11.77 0.63
CA CYS A 14 4.19 10.56 -0.20
C CYS A 14 5.04 9.49 0.47
N ARG A 15 6.23 9.85 0.99
CA ARG A 15 7.17 8.91 1.62
C ARG A 15 6.56 8.14 2.79
N PHE A 16 5.82 8.80 3.67
CA PHE A 16 5.30 8.19 4.90
C PHE A 16 3.90 7.57 4.76
N ALA A 17 3.19 7.83 3.66
CA ALA A 17 1.83 7.32 3.46
C ALA A 17 1.73 5.79 3.54
N VAL A 18 2.62 5.05 2.86
CA VAL A 18 2.59 3.58 2.89
C VAL A 18 2.94 3.04 4.28
N PRO A 19 4.05 3.46 4.93
CA PRO A 19 4.34 3.07 6.31
C PRO A 19 3.17 3.30 7.28
N GLU A 20 2.56 4.49 7.26
CA GLU A 20 1.43 4.82 8.15
C GLU A 20 0.21 3.94 7.89
N LEU A 21 -0.08 3.62 6.63
CA LEU A 21 -1.18 2.71 6.27
C LEU A 21 -0.88 1.27 6.71
N ILE A 22 0.38 0.82 6.65
CA ILE A 22 0.77 -0.50 7.16
C ILE A 22 0.65 -0.56 8.69
N ASP A 23 1.09 0.47 9.40
CA ASP A 23 0.91 0.55 10.85
C ASP A 23 -0.57 0.52 11.24
N LEU A 24 -1.43 1.18 10.44
CA LEU A 24 -2.87 1.12 10.62
C LEU A 24 -3.43 -0.29 10.34
N LEU A 25 -2.97 -0.99 9.31
CA LEU A 25 -3.35 -2.40 9.07
C LEU A 25 -2.93 -3.30 10.24
N ASN A 26 -1.72 -3.12 10.75
CA ASN A 26 -1.21 -3.90 11.88
C ASN A 26 -2.04 -3.67 13.16
N ALA A 27 -2.56 -2.45 13.34
CA ALA A 27 -3.40 -2.08 14.49
C ALA A 27 -4.89 -2.41 14.32
N THR A 28 -5.35 -2.74 13.12
CA THR A 28 -6.76 -2.96 12.81
C THR A 28 -7.08 -4.45 12.73
N ASP A 29 -8.20 -4.86 13.35
CA ASP A 29 -8.66 -6.24 13.24
C ASP A 29 -9.06 -6.57 11.80
N LEU A 30 -8.64 -7.74 11.30
CA LEU A 30 -8.88 -8.20 9.93
C LEU A 30 -10.38 -8.25 9.55
N ASN A 31 -11.26 -8.43 10.54
CA ASN A 31 -12.72 -8.48 10.34
C ASN A 31 -13.40 -7.11 10.49
N ASN A 32 -12.65 -6.07 10.85
CA ASN A 32 -13.18 -4.72 10.92
C ASN A 32 -13.35 -4.16 9.50
N ASN A 33 -14.49 -3.53 9.22
CA ASN A 33 -14.74 -2.88 7.93
C ASN A 33 -13.67 -1.81 7.61
N ALA A 34 -13.12 -1.13 8.62
CA ALA A 34 -12.03 -0.18 8.42
C ALA A 34 -10.78 -0.83 7.79
N PHE A 35 -10.58 -2.14 7.98
CA PHE A 35 -9.43 -2.85 7.42
C PHE A 35 -9.45 -2.85 5.89
N ILE A 36 -10.61 -3.12 5.29
CA ILE A 36 -10.74 -3.13 3.83
C ILE A 36 -10.62 -1.72 3.26
N ASP A 37 -11.11 -0.69 3.96
CA ASP A 37 -10.94 0.70 3.56
C ASP A 37 -9.45 1.08 3.49
N VAL A 38 -8.64 0.62 4.46
CA VAL A 38 -7.19 0.86 4.46
C VAL A 38 -6.51 0.14 3.30
N LEU A 39 -6.91 -1.10 2.99
CA LEU A 39 -6.41 -1.80 1.80
C LEU A 39 -6.82 -1.10 0.49
N GLU A 40 -8.02 -0.51 0.43
CA GLU A 40 -8.45 0.28 -0.72
C GLU A 40 -7.59 1.52 -0.92
N VAL A 41 -7.30 2.25 0.16
CA VAL A 41 -6.40 3.40 0.13
C VAL A 41 -4.99 2.95 -0.31
N LEU A 42 -4.47 1.86 0.22
CA LEU A 42 -3.17 1.31 -0.17
C LEU A 42 -3.15 0.89 -1.66
N SER A 43 -4.22 0.30 -2.16
CA SER A 43 -4.41 -0.03 -3.59
C SER A 43 -4.47 1.22 -4.48
N LEU A 44 -5.11 2.29 -4.01
CA LEU A 44 -5.15 3.58 -4.69
C LEU A 44 -3.77 4.23 -4.76
N VAL A 45 -3.00 4.16 -3.67
CA VAL A 45 -1.60 4.59 -3.65
C VAL A 45 -0.79 3.73 -4.64
N ALA A 46 -0.95 2.40 -4.65
CA ALA A 46 -0.32 1.49 -5.64
C ALA A 46 -0.68 1.80 -7.11
N LYS A 47 -1.78 2.50 -7.33
CA LYS A 47 -2.27 2.93 -8.64
C LYS A 47 -1.89 4.36 -8.97
N ALA A 48 -1.35 5.14 -8.04
CA ALA A 48 -1.03 6.52 -8.32
C ALA A 48 0.07 6.60 -9.39
N LYS A 49 -0.03 7.59 -10.28
CA LYS A 49 1.09 7.91 -11.16
C LYS A 49 2.08 8.74 -10.37
N TYR A 50 3.27 8.19 -10.14
CA TYR A 50 4.41 8.92 -9.60
C TYR A 50 5.07 9.64 -10.78
N GLY A 51 4.95 10.97 -10.82
CA GLY A 51 5.66 11.77 -11.81
C GLY A 51 7.17 11.65 -11.63
N ALA A 52 7.94 11.93 -12.69
CA ALA A 52 9.41 11.90 -12.69
C ALA A 52 10.08 12.80 -11.62
N ASN A 53 9.31 13.68 -10.98
CA ASN A 53 9.77 14.63 -9.96
C ASN A 53 9.65 14.10 -8.51
N LEU A 54 9.06 12.92 -8.29
CA LEU A 54 9.06 12.31 -6.96
C LEU A 54 10.37 11.54 -6.78
N SER A 55 11.19 12.02 -5.85
CA SER A 55 12.44 11.37 -5.47
C SER A 55 12.23 10.02 -4.77
N HIS A 56 11.00 9.70 -4.38
CA HIS A 56 10.69 8.54 -3.55
C HIS A 56 9.44 7.81 -4.04
N ASN A 57 9.60 6.53 -4.37
CA ASN A 57 8.49 5.60 -4.55
C ASN A 57 7.99 5.22 -3.14
N PRO A 58 6.72 5.45 -2.78
CA PRO A 58 6.23 5.13 -1.43
C PRO A 58 6.18 3.62 -1.16
N PHE A 59 6.23 2.78 -2.20
CA PHE A 59 6.37 1.33 -2.05
C PHE A 59 7.78 0.87 -1.66
N SER A 60 8.78 1.77 -1.65
CA SER A 60 10.12 1.45 -1.12
C SER A 60 10.07 1.00 0.35
N ALA A 61 9.04 1.38 1.11
CA ALA A 61 8.83 0.89 2.47
C ALA A 61 8.83 -0.65 2.56
N PHE A 62 8.30 -1.35 1.53
CA PHE A 62 8.29 -2.81 1.47
C PHE A 62 9.68 -3.41 1.22
N THR A 63 10.55 -2.70 0.49
CA THR A 63 11.94 -3.12 0.28
C THR A 63 12.85 -2.76 1.46
N GLU A 64 12.57 -1.63 2.12
CA GLU A 64 13.36 -1.13 3.26
C GLU A 64 13.07 -1.92 4.54
N ALA A 65 11.83 -2.38 4.71
CA ALA A 65 11.40 -3.19 5.85
C ALA A 65 10.52 -4.34 5.36
N PRO A 66 11.07 -5.54 5.08
CA PRO A 66 10.29 -6.68 4.61
C PRO A 66 9.12 -7.08 5.52
N SER A 67 9.23 -6.84 6.84
CA SER A 67 8.15 -7.06 7.81
C SER A 67 6.91 -6.20 7.55
N SER A 68 7.02 -5.11 6.78
CA SER A 68 5.85 -4.33 6.35
C SER A 68 4.94 -5.11 5.39
N LEU A 69 5.40 -6.23 4.82
CA LEU A 69 4.59 -7.14 4.04
C LEU A 69 3.76 -8.11 4.90
N ASP A 70 4.06 -8.28 6.20
CA ASP A 70 3.45 -9.31 7.04
C ASP A 70 1.92 -9.18 7.07
N SER A 71 1.41 -7.96 7.21
CA SER A 71 -0.04 -7.69 7.14
C SER A 71 -0.64 -8.08 5.80
N LEU A 72 0.03 -7.81 4.68
CA LEU A 72 -0.45 -8.19 3.35
C LEU A 72 -0.39 -9.71 3.12
N VAL A 73 0.67 -10.37 3.61
CA VAL A 73 0.78 -11.84 3.57
C VAL A 73 -0.33 -12.48 4.40
N ARG A 74 -0.60 -11.94 5.59
CA ARG A 74 -1.71 -12.37 6.45
C ARG A 74 -3.06 -12.18 5.75
N CYS A 75 -3.27 -11.07 5.04
CA CYS A 75 -4.49 -10.87 4.24
C CYS A 75 -4.71 -11.97 3.21
N VAL A 76 -3.64 -12.39 2.52
CA VAL A 76 -3.72 -13.47 1.51
C VAL A 76 -4.02 -14.81 2.17
N ALA A 77 -3.42 -15.09 3.34
CA ALA A 77 -3.59 -16.37 4.02
C ALA A 77 -4.94 -16.51 4.75
N GLU A 78 -5.40 -15.45 5.42
CA GLU A 78 -6.49 -15.51 6.41
C GLU A 78 -7.71 -14.65 6.04
N GLY A 79 -7.58 -13.72 5.09
CA GLY A 79 -8.65 -12.79 4.75
C GLY A 79 -9.87 -13.48 4.11
N HIS A 80 -11.04 -12.87 4.24
CA HIS A 80 -12.20 -13.23 3.40
C HIS A 80 -11.88 -12.90 1.92
N PRO A 81 -12.48 -13.58 0.91
CA PRO A 81 -12.20 -13.38 -0.51
C PRO A 81 -11.90 -11.96 -0.98
N MET A 82 -12.70 -10.96 -0.57
CA MET A 82 -12.47 -9.56 -0.97
C MET A 82 -11.13 -8.99 -0.45
N VAL A 83 -10.74 -9.34 0.78
CA VAL A 83 -9.47 -8.94 1.40
C VAL A 83 -8.30 -9.62 0.70
N GLN A 84 -8.45 -10.92 0.40
CA GLN A 84 -7.44 -11.69 -0.33
C GLN A 84 -7.18 -11.09 -1.72
N ASP A 85 -8.24 -10.86 -2.51
CA ASP A 85 -8.15 -10.27 -3.84
C ASP A 85 -7.43 -8.92 -3.81
N LYS A 86 -7.75 -8.10 -2.80
CA LYS A 86 -7.15 -6.77 -2.65
C LYS A 86 -5.67 -6.84 -2.29
N ALA A 87 -5.29 -7.73 -1.37
CA ALA A 87 -3.90 -7.93 -1.00
C ALA A 87 -3.05 -8.45 -2.18
N VAL A 88 -3.58 -9.41 -2.95
CA VAL A 88 -2.94 -9.91 -4.17
C VAL A 88 -2.75 -8.79 -5.20
N GLU A 89 -3.75 -7.92 -5.38
CA GLU A 89 -3.65 -6.77 -6.26
C GLU A 89 -2.48 -5.84 -5.87
N ILE A 90 -2.35 -5.52 -4.59
CA ILE A 90 -1.33 -4.62 -4.05
C ILE A 90 0.07 -5.26 -4.21
N LEU A 91 0.23 -6.52 -3.80
CA LEU A 91 1.49 -7.27 -3.93
C LEU A 91 1.91 -7.41 -5.40
N SER A 92 0.97 -7.71 -6.29
CA SER A 92 1.24 -7.82 -7.74
C SER A 92 1.75 -6.51 -8.33
N ARG A 93 1.22 -5.36 -7.86
CA ARG A 93 1.68 -4.04 -8.29
C ARG A 93 3.05 -3.72 -7.74
N PHE A 94 3.28 -4.01 -6.47
CA PHE A 94 4.60 -3.85 -5.85
C PHE A 94 5.69 -4.63 -6.60
N CYS A 95 5.45 -5.91 -6.90
CA CYS A 95 6.41 -6.71 -7.68
C CYS A 95 6.68 -6.07 -9.05
N LYS A 96 5.65 -5.58 -9.75
CA LYS A 96 5.82 -4.91 -11.05
C LYS A 96 6.60 -3.60 -10.98
N THR A 97 6.57 -2.88 -9.86
CA THR A 97 7.30 -1.62 -9.70
C THR A 97 8.73 -1.81 -9.19
N GLN A 98 9.05 -2.96 -8.58
CA GLN A 98 10.40 -3.28 -8.10
C GLN A 98 11.34 -3.79 -9.20
N PHE A 99 10.80 -4.46 -10.23
CA PHE A 99 11.58 -5.11 -11.30
C PHE A 99 11.60 -4.33 -12.63
N VAL A 100 11.29 -3.03 -12.61
CA VAL A 100 11.35 -2.11 -13.76
C VAL A 100 12.40 -1.04 -13.50
#